data_AF-A0AAU0H1W7-F1
#
_entry.id   AF-A0AAU0H1W7-F1
#
_cell.length_a   1.000
_cell.length_b   1.000
_cell.length_c   1.000
_cell.angle_alpha   90.00
_cell.angle_beta   90.00
_cell.angle_gamma   90.00
#
_symmetry.space_group_name_H-M   'P 1'
#
loop_
_entity.id
_entity.type
_entity.pdbx_description
1 polymer ?
#
loop_
_entity_poly.entity_id
_entity_poly.type
_entity_poly.pdbx_seq_one_letter_code
_entity_poly.pdbx_strand_id
1 'polypeptide(L)'
;MSTTDKALRIDVVDVGCISSPPDLTLLTALEAANINIHYHCREGFCGACRTKLIEGEVEYTTDPLAFIDDDEILPCCCVALCPLKIKVPL
;
A
#
# COMPACT_ATOMS: atom_id res chain seq x y z
N MET A 1 19.01 8.28 16.02
CA MET A 1 19.07 8.01 14.57
C MET A 1 17.81 8.63 14.02
N SER A 2 17.94 9.85 13.50
CA SER A 2 16.83 10.76 13.25
C SER A 2 16.56 10.78 11.76
N THR A 3 15.44 10.20 11.30
CA THR A 3 14.95 10.46 9.94
C THR A 3 13.46 10.11 9.81
N THR A 4 12.63 11.10 10.15
CA THR A 4 11.34 11.43 9.49
C THR A 4 10.08 10.63 9.89
N ASP A 5 9.52 10.97 11.07
CA ASP A 5 8.11 10.77 11.45
C ASP A 5 7.12 11.60 10.57
N LYS A 6 7.16 11.48 9.24
CA LYS A 6 6.10 12.04 8.38
C LYS A 6 5.25 10.92 7.85
N ALA A 7 4.11 10.71 8.51
CA ALA A 7 3.04 9.92 7.92
C ALA A 7 2.60 10.58 6.59
N LEU A 8 2.53 9.76 5.56
CA LEU A 8 2.13 10.14 4.22
C LEU A 8 0.62 10.00 4.07
N ARG A 9 0.04 10.89 3.29
CA ARG A 9 -1.39 10.86 2.98
C ARG A 9 -1.64 9.84 1.87
N ILE A 10 -2.55 8.90 2.11
CA ILE A 10 -2.99 7.93 1.11
C ILE A 10 -4.48 8.19 0.83
N ASP A 11 -4.80 8.62 -0.38
CA ASP A 11 -6.16 8.82 -0.85
C ASP A 11 -6.69 7.51 -1.45
N VAL A 12 -7.58 6.84 -0.72
CA VAL A 12 -8.23 5.60 -1.11
C VAL A 12 -9.53 5.94 -1.83
N VAL A 13 -9.60 5.62 -3.12
CA VAL A 13 -10.77 5.89 -3.96
C VAL A 13 -12.01 5.18 -3.37
N ASP A 14 -13.15 5.88 -3.39
CA ASP A 14 -14.45 5.44 -2.85
C ASP A 14 -14.50 5.21 -1.32
N VAL A 15 -13.39 5.44 -0.60
CA VAL A 15 -13.33 5.24 0.87
C VAL A 15 -12.99 6.53 1.61
N GLY A 16 -11.91 7.20 1.21
CA GLY A 16 -11.44 8.41 1.89
C GLY A 16 -9.92 8.42 2.06
N CYS A 17 -9.45 9.29 2.94
CA CYS A 17 -8.03 9.63 3.05
C CYS A 17 -7.49 9.11 4.37
N ILE A 18 -6.39 8.36 4.30
CA ILE A 18 -5.74 7.76 5.48
C ILE A 18 -4.31 8.28 5.62
N SER A 19 -3.73 8.02 6.78
CA SER A 19 -2.35 8.39 7.09
C SER A 19 -1.51 7.12 7.23
N SER A 20 -0.45 6.99 6.43
CA SER A 20 0.45 5.83 6.44
C SER A 20 1.83 6.27 6.91
N PRO A 21 2.33 5.76 8.05
CA PRO A 21 3.72 5.96 8.43
C PRO A 21 4.68 5.33 7.41
N PRO A 22 5.88 5.89 7.21
CA PRO A 22 6.84 5.38 6.21
C PRO A 22 7.41 4.00 6.58
N ASP A 23 7.44 3.66 7.87
CA ASP A 23 7.92 2.35 8.37
C ASP A 23 6.84 1.25 8.33
N LEU A 24 5.63 1.56 7.88
CA LEU A 24 4.50 0.64 7.85
C LEU A 24 4.11 0.31 6.41
N THR A 25 3.82 -0.97 6.18
CA THR A 25 3.30 -1.41 4.88
C THR A 25 1.94 -0.79 4.63
N LEU A 26 1.63 -0.52 3.36
CA LEU A 26 0.34 0.03 2.98
C LEU A 26 -0.83 -0.83 3.45
N LEU A 27 -0.67 -2.17 3.46
CA LEU A 27 -1.67 -3.08 4.01
C LEU A 27 -1.94 -2.77 5.49
N THR A 28 -0.90 -2.57 6.29
CA THR A 28 -1.07 -2.30 7.73
C THR A 28 -1.71 -0.93 7.96
N ALA A 29 -1.36 0.07 7.14
CA ALA A 29 -1.99 1.39 7.19
C ALA A 29 -3.49 1.33 6.81
N LEU A 30 -3.84 0.53 5.80
CA LEU A 30 -5.24 0.27 5.41
C LEU A 30 -6.01 -0.44 6.53
N GLU A 31 -5.44 -1.51 7.11
CA GLU A 31 -6.03 -2.23 8.25
C GLU A 31 -6.25 -1.29 9.45
N ALA A 32 -5.29 -0.44 9.78
CA ALA A 32 -5.40 0.55 10.86
C ALA A 32 -6.50 1.59 10.61
N ALA A 33 -6.78 1.89 9.34
CA ALA A 33 -7.90 2.75 8.93
C ALA A 33 -9.22 1.98 8.78
N ASN A 34 -9.28 0.70 9.18
CA ASN A 34 -10.43 -0.18 9.06
C ASN A 34 -10.86 -0.45 7.60
N ILE A 35 -9.91 -0.33 6.65
CA ILE A 35 -10.08 -0.62 5.24
C ILE A 35 -9.58 -2.03 4.99
N ASN A 36 -10.52 -2.97 4.91
CA ASN A 36 -10.20 -4.37 4.66
C ASN A 36 -10.11 -4.63 3.16
N ILE A 37 -8.93 -5.04 2.70
CA ILE A 37 -8.72 -5.55 1.35
C ILE A 37 -8.51 -7.06 1.40
N HIS A 38 -8.74 -7.73 0.27
CA HIS A 38 -8.40 -9.14 0.16
C HIS A 38 -6.88 -9.32 0.29
N TYR A 39 -6.42 -10.20 1.18
CA TYR A 39 -5.01 -10.59 1.28
C TYR A 39 -4.91 -12.06 1.73
N HIS A 40 -3.78 -12.69 1.46
CA HIS A 40 -3.54 -14.09 1.87
C HIS A 40 -2.13 -14.30 2.44
N CYS A 41 -1.09 -14.10 1.63
CA CYS A 41 0.29 -14.43 2.05
C CYS A 41 0.99 -13.36 2.91
N ARG A 42 0.60 -12.08 2.79
CA ARG A 42 1.32 -10.92 3.36
C ARG A 42 2.79 -10.75 2.94
N GLU A 43 3.29 -11.55 2.01
CA GLU A 43 4.69 -11.61 1.58
C GLU A 43 4.91 -11.25 0.09
N GLY A 44 3.90 -10.72 -0.60
CA GLY A 44 4.02 -10.38 -2.03
C GLY A 44 4.07 -11.59 -2.98
N PHE A 45 3.76 -12.79 -2.48
CA PHE A 45 3.82 -14.04 -3.25
C PHE A 45 2.52 -14.37 -4.00
N CYS A 46 1.36 -14.17 -3.36
CA CYS A 46 0.07 -14.62 -3.91
C CYS A 46 -0.64 -13.62 -4.82
N GLY A 47 -0.26 -12.34 -4.80
CA GLY A 47 -0.96 -11.27 -5.54
C GLY A 47 -2.39 -10.95 -5.05
N ALA A 48 -2.88 -11.57 -3.98
CA ALA A 48 -4.26 -11.39 -3.51
C ALA A 48 -4.58 -9.95 -3.06
N CYS A 49 -3.57 -9.23 -2.55
CA CYS A 49 -3.70 -7.83 -2.11
C CYS A 49 -3.54 -6.80 -3.22
N ARG A 50 -3.54 -7.22 -4.49
CA ARG A 50 -3.38 -6.31 -5.63
C ARG A 50 -4.29 -5.09 -5.49
N THR A 51 -3.70 -3.93 -5.64
CA THR A 51 -4.37 -2.64 -5.50
C THR A 51 -3.91 -1.76 -6.63
N LYS A 52 -4.83 -1.03 -7.25
CA LYS A 52 -4.48 -0.17 -8.38
C LYS A 52 -3.85 1.12 -7.86
N LEU A 53 -2.65 1.44 -8.33
CA LEU A 53 -1.99 2.71 -8.04
C LEU A 53 -2.41 3.72 -9.11
N ILE A 54 -3.07 4.80 -8.69
CA ILE A 54 -3.53 5.87 -9.59
C ILE A 54 -2.49 6.98 -9.65
N GLU A 55 -1.96 7.40 -8.49
CA GLU A 55 -0.96 8.47 -8.40
C GLU A 55 0.03 8.18 -7.26
N GLY A 56 1.27 8.61 -7.45
CA GLY A 56 2.34 8.48 -6.45
C GLY A 56 3.29 7.32 -6.73
N GLU A 57 4.16 7.03 -5.77
CA GLU A 57 5.25 6.06 -5.88
C GLU A 57 5.39 5.24 -4.59
N VAL A 58 5.57 3.94 -4.75
CA VAL A 58 5.79 3.00 -3.66
C VAL A 58 7.18 2.38 -3.74
N GLU A 59 7.72 2.01 -2.59
CA GLU A 59 8.92 1.20 -2.51
C GLU A 59 8.56 -0.19 -2.01
N TYR A 60 9.04 -1.22 -2.70
CA TYR A 60 8.89 -2.60 -2.26
C TYR A 60 9.96 -2.94 -1.23
N THR A 61 9.53 -3.35 -0.04
CA THR A 61 10.45 -3.82 1.01
C THR A 61 10.96 -5.23 0.71
N THR A 62 10.30 -5.94 -0.19
CA THR A 62 10.67 -7.28 -0.67
C THR A 62 10.26 -7.41 -2.12
N ASP A 63 11.14 -7.97 -2.95
CA ASP A 63 10.86 -8.21 -4.36
C ASP A 63 9.59 -9.07 -4.53
N PRO A 64 8.53 -8.52 -5.15
CA PRO A 64 7.30 -9.26 -5.34
C PRO A 64 7.52 -10.38 -6.37
N LEU A 65 7.14 -11.60 -6.01
CA LEU A 65 7.16 -12.76 -6.91
C LEU A 65 5.88 -12.85 -7.76
N ALA A 66 4.82 -12.15 -7.35
CA ALA A 66 3.57 -12.10 -8.10
C ALA A 66 3.68 -11.18 -9.31
N PHE A 67 3.07 -11.60 -10.42
CA PHE A 67 2.94 -10.78 -11.63
C PHE A 67 1.82 -9.75 -11.41
N ILE A 68 2.15 -8.47 -11.47
CA ILE A 68 1.23 -7.34 -11.35
C ILE A 68 1.43 -6.40 -12.53
N ASP A 69 0.39 -5.66 -12.90
CA ASP A 69 0.49 -4.64 -13.95
C ASP A 69 1.24 -3.40 -13.45
N ASP A 70 1.74 -2.56 -14.38
CA ASP A 70 2.51 -1.35 -14.05
C ASP A 70 1.70 -0.33 -13.21
N ASP A 71 0.38 -0.36 -13.33
CA ASP A 71 -0.57 0.46 -12.57
C ASP A 71 -1.12 -0.26 -11.32
N GLU A 72 -0.47 -1.33 -10.89
CA GLU A 72 -0.82 -2.09 -9.70
C GLU A 72 0.33 -2.21 -8.71
N ILE A 73 -0.05 -2.37 -7.44
CA ILE A 73 0.88 -2.55 -6.33
C ILE A 73 0.41 -3.65 -5.39
N LEU A 74 1.34 -4.17 -4.59
CA LEU A 74 1.06 -5.12 -3.50
C LEU A 74 1.24 -4.45 -2.14
N PRO A 75 0.17 -3.92 -1.52
CA PRO A 75 0.22 -3.22 -0.25
C PRO A 75 0.86 -4.00 0.89
N CYS A 76 0.87 -5.33 0.81
CA CYS A 76 1.44 -6.18 1.85
C CYS A 76 2.97 -6.11 1.98
N CYS A 77 3.67 -5.74 0.91
CA CYS A 77 5.13 -5.72 0.84
C CYS A 77 5.69 -4.42 0.26
N CYS A 78 4.90 -3.35 0.27
CA CYS A 78 5.36 -2.03 -0.13
C CYS A 78 4.98 -0.94 0.88
N VAL A 79 5.79 0.11 0.88
CA VAL A 79 5.63 1.33 1.67
C VAL A 79 5.46 2.52 0.73
N ALA A 80 4.80 3.57 1.22
CA ALA A 80 4.67 4.81 0.44
C ALA A 80 5.96 5.63 0.51
N LEU A 81 6.43 6.12 -0.63
CA LEU A 81 7.51 7.12 -0.67
C LEU A 81 6.98 8.56 -0.70
N CYS A 82 5.79 8.74 -1.25
CA CYS A 82 5.13 10.04 -1.37
C CYS A 82 3.61 9.90 -1.10
N PRO A 83 2.85 11.00 -1.06
CA PRO A 83 1.39 10.92 -0.99
C PRO A 83 0.84 10.12 -2.17
N LEU A 84 0.03 9.11 -1.89
CA LEU A 84 -0.47 8.17 -2.90
C LEU A 84 -1.96 8.34 -3.11
N LYS A 85 -2.40 7.93 -4.30
CA LYS A 85 -3.80 7.70 -4.61
C LYS A 85 -3.97 6.29 -5.13
N ILE A 86 -4.76 5.50 -4.43
CA ILE A 86 -4.92 4.07 -4.70
C ILE A 86 -6.39 3.70 -4.78
N LYS A 87 -6.71 2.70 -5.61
CA LYS A 87 -8.03 2.09 -5.66
C LYS A 87 -7.94 0.63 -5.23
N VAL A 88 -8.54 0.35 -4.09
CA VAL A 88 -8.60 -0.98 -3.51
C VAL A 88 -9.78 -1.77 -4.13
N PRO A 89 -9.61 -3.06 -4.42
CA PRO A 89 -10.71 -3.93 -4.79
C PRO A 89 -11.46 -4.35 -3.51
N LEU A 90 -12.57 -3.65 -3.24
CA LEU A 90 -13.52 -4.01 -2.19
C LEU A 90 -14.45 -5.15 -2.62
#